data_AF-A0A9P3AUM3-F1
#
_entry.id   AF-A0A9P3AUM3-F1
#
_cell.length_a   1.000
_cell.length_b   1.000
_cell.length_c   1.000
_cell.angle_alpha   90.00
_cell.angle_beta   90.00
_cell.angle_gamma   90.00
#
_symmetry.space_group_name_H-M   'P 1'
#
loop_
_entity.id
_entity.type
_entity.pdbx_description
1 polymer ?
#
loop_
_entity_poly.entity_id
_entity_poly.type
_entity_poly.pdbx_seq_one_letter_code
_entity_poly.pdbx_strand_id
1 'polypeptide(L)'
;MLDVPIIIILFSPSKSKDLDDFPIDFATKENLEEKILSLEKNLDKKYLIPLKAAIDSVKTFKPRKKRSSVTKECSKGGILKIIEKEIANLDRWQQKAALETPDAPQRIRGLAGSGKTVVLARKAAHLHGQHPDWNIAVTYNTRSLCQQIKELVRRFYYDQCEDEPNWEKIKIIPAWGGRSEGIYSQVANYYNIQPVTFSEAKSLYGLMMSCKI
;
A
#
# COMPACT_ATOMS: atom_id res chain seq x y z
N MET A 1 2.92 -11.60 30.26
CA MET A 1 3.60 -10.49 30.95
C MET A 1 4.30 -9.65 29.90
N LEU A 2 4.26 -8.33 29.99
CA LEU A 2 5.04 -7.48 29.10
C LEU A 2 6.51 -7.61 29.47
N ASP A 3 7.38 -7.85 28.48
CA ASP A 3 8.83 -7.96 28.68
C ASP A 3 9.51 -6.62 28.99
N VAL A 4 8.77 -5.51 28.82
CA VAL A 4 9.22 -4.15 29.12
C VAL A 4 8.19 -3.49 30.04
N PRO A 5 8.61 -2.91 31.18
CA PRO A 5 7.70 -2.16 32.05
C PRO A 5 7.20 -0.90 31.32
N ILE A 6 5.88 -0.73 31.26
CA ILE A 6 5.27 0.48 30.72
C ILE A 6 5.12 1.49 31.86
N ILE A 7 5.74 2.65 31.70
CA ILE A 7 5.62 3.77 32.63
C ILE A 7 4.72 4.82 31.99
N ILE A 8 3.59 5.10 32.62
CA ILE A 8 2.61 6.09 32.13
C ILE A 8 2.82 7.37 32.90
N ILE A 9 3.19 8.44 32.20
CA ILE A 9 3.28 9.79 32.76
C ILE A 9 2.19 10.64 32.14
N LEU A 10 1.32 11.22 32.98
CA LEU A 10 0.30 12.14 32.53
C LEU A 10 0.89 13.57 32.47
N PHE A 11 0.96 14.14 31.27
CA PHE A 11 1.38 15.51 31.08
C PHE A 11 0.18 16.46 31.09
N SER A 12 0.20 17.48 31.95
CA SER A 12 -0.75 18.61 31.88
C SER A 12 -0.02 19.95 31.91
N PRO A 13 -0.40 20.89 31.03
CA PRO A 13 0.18 22.24 30.99
C PRO A 13 -0.19 23.11 32.20
N SER A 14 -1.12 22.67 33.06
CA SER A 14 -1.50 23.38 34.29
C SER A 14 -1.87 22.38 35.38
N LYS A 15 -1.52 22.68 36.64
CA LYS A 15 -1.79 21.81 37.79
C LYS A 15 -3.30 21.83 38.09
N SER A 16 -4.04 20.81 37.64
CA SER A 16 -5.43 20.61 38.07
C SER A 16 -5.44 19.93 39.43
N LYS A 17 -6.19 20.51 40.39
CA LYS A 17 -6.28 20.04 41.77
C LYS A 17 -6.93 18.64 41.91
N ASP A 18 -7.58 18.16 40.85
CA ASP A 18 -8.39 16.93 40.86
C ASP A 18 -7.61 15.65 40.48
N LEU A 19 -6.28 15.73 40.32
CA LEU A 19 -5.45 14.60 39.87
C LEU A 19 -4.65 13.91 40.97
N ASP A 20 -4.66 14.43 42.21
CA ASP A 20 -3.92 13.86 43.34
C ASP A 20 -4.50 12.50 43.80
N ASP A 21 -5.75 12.17 43.41
CA ASP A 21 -6.43 10.90 43.74
C ASP A 21 -6.10 9.74 42.79
N PHE A 22 -5.37 9.97 41.70
CA PHE A 22 -4.99 8.91 40.75
C PHE A 22 -3.57 8.41 41.03
N PRO A 23 -3.33 7.09 41.01
CA PRO A 23 -2.00 6.49 41.21
C PRO A 23 -1.13 6.60 39.94
N ILE A 24 -1.20 7.73 39.23
CA ILE A 24 -0.51 7.98 37.96
C ILE A 24 0.47 9.13 38.16
N ASP A 25 1.71 8.92 37.70
CA ASP A 25 2.76 9.91 37.79
C ASP A 25 2.46 11.14 36.92
N PHE A 26 2.35 12.31 37.55
CA PHE A 26 2.00 13.56 36.88
C PHE A 26 3.22 14.42 36.54
N ALA A 27 3.27 15.02 35.35
CA ALA A 27 4.33 15.95 34.93
C ALA A 27 3.76 17.27 34.43
N THR A 28 4.31 18.40 34.90
CA THR A 28 4.08 19.74 34.34
C THR A 28 5.19 20.11 33.36
N LYS A 29 5.04 21.27 32.70
CA LYS A 29 6.06 21.79 31.79
C LYS A 29 7.43 21.99 32.47
N GLU A 30 7.43 22.35 33.75
CA GLU A 30 8.64 22.61 34.53
C GLU A 30 9.36 21.32 34.95
N ASN A 31 8.61 20.26 35.30
CA ASN A 31 9.17 19.06 35.91
C ASN A 31 9.24 17.85 34.95
N LEU A 32 8.81 18.01 33.69
CA LEU A 32 8.79 16.92 32.71
C LEU A 32 10.20 16.39 32.41
N GLU A 33 11.17 17.28 32.25
CA GLU A 33 12.54 16.90 31.90
C GLU A 33 13.21 16.10 33.02
N GLU A 34 13.07 16.58 34.25
CA GLU A 34 13.57 15.88 35.45
C GLU A 34 12.94 14.50 35.60
N LYS A 35 11.61 14.39 35.43
CA LYS A 35 10.91 13.10 35.51
C LYS A 35 11.38 12.13 34.43
N ILE A 36 11.53 12.57 33.18
CA ILE A 36 12.03 11.71 32.09
C ILE A 36 13.45 11.24 32.36
N LEU A 37 14.31 12.12 32.88
CA LEU A 37 15.71 11.78 33.19
C LEU A 37 15.84 10.86 34.40
N SER A 38 14.88 10.89 35.33
CA SER A 38 14.83 10.00 36.50
C SER A 38 14.40 8.56 36.17
N LEU A 39 13.80 8.32 35.00
CA LEU A 39 13.43 6.98 34.57
C LEU A 39 14.67 6.13 34.28
N GLU A 40 14.64 4.88 34.75
CA GLU A 40 15.72 3.93 34.52
C GLU A 40 15.96 3.69 33.03
N LYS A 41 17.22 3.81 32.61
CA LYS A 41 17.67 3.60 31.22
C LYS A 41 17.95 2.14 30.88
N ASN A 42 17.39 1.20 31.64
CA ASN A 42 17.65 -0.23 31.49
C ASN A 42 16.73 -0.86 30.43
N LEU A 43 16.78 -0.36 29.19
CA LEU A 43 16.18 -1.05 28.05
C LEU A 43 17.23 -1.97 27.44
N ASP A 44 16.95 -3.28 27.38
CA ASP A 44 17.84 -4.25 26.74
C ASP A 44 18.11 -3.83 25.29
N LYS A 45 19.37 -3.97 24.86
CA LYS A 45 19.81 -3.74 23.48
C LYS A 45 19.00 -4.52 22.46
N LYS A 46 18.45 -5.68 22.85
CA LYS A 46 17.52 -6.48 22.04
C LYS A 46 16.29 -5.68 21.58
N TYR A 47 15.74 -4.80 22.43
CA TYR A 47 14.54 -4.00 22.12
C TYR A 47 14.87 -2.63 21.52
N LEU A 48 16.09 -2.14 21.69
CA LEU A 48 16.51 -0.85 21.14
C LEU A 48 16.46 -0.80 19.60
N ILE A 49 16.81 -1.88 18.92
CA ILE A 49 16.83 -1.92 17.45
C ILE A 49 15.41 -1.87 16.86
N PRO A 50 14.46 -2.75 17.26
CA PRO A 50 13.07 -2.67 16.81
C PRO A 50 12.40 -1.34 17.16
N LEU A 51 12.66 -0.80 18.35
CA LEU A 51 12.03 0.44 18.81
C LEU A 51 12.54 1.66 18.04
N LYS A 52 13.85 1.72 17.74
CA LYS A 52 14.41 2.73 16.84
C LYS A 52 13.84 2.63 15.44
N ALA A 53 13.73 1.41 14.89
CA ALA A 53 13.13 1.18 13.59
C ALA A 53 11.67 1.62 13.54
N ALA A 54 10.88 1.33 14.59
CA ALA A 54 9.50 1.80 14.71
C ALA A 54 9.45 3.34 14.77
N ILE A 55 10.24 3.99 15.64
CA ILE A 55 10.28 5.46 15.73
C ILE A 55 10.71 6.09 14.40
N ASP A 56 11.70 5.54 13.72
CA ASP A 56 12.18 6.08 12.44
C ASP A 56 11.18 5.82 11.31
N SER A 57 10.46 4.70 11.33
CA SER A 57 9.33 4.45 10.42
C SER A 57 8.23 5.51 10.63
N VAL A 58 7.95 5.89 11.88
CA VAL A 58 6.99 6.95 12.24
C VAL A 58 7.50 8.34 11.82
N LYS A 59 8.82 8.62 11.90
CA LYS A 59 9.39 9.91 11.42
C LYS A 59 9.25 10.11 9.91
N THR A 60 9.11 9.05 9.13
CA THR A 60 8.77 9.13 7.70
C THR A 60 7.43 9.83 7.45
N PHE A 61 6.55 9.90 8.45
CA PHE A 61 5.27 10.61 8.38
C PHE A 61 5.36 12.11 8.67
N LYS A 62 6.55 12.69 8.87
CA LYS A 62 6.66 14.14 9.13
C LYS A 62 5.99 14.90 7.96
N PRO A 63 4.84 15.57 8.18
CA PRO A 63 4.14 16.24 7.10
C PRO A 63 5.08 17.31 6.54
N ARG A 64 5.34 17.26 5.23
CA ARG A 64 6.23 18.24 4.58
C ARG A 64 5.69 19.64 4.90
N LYS A 65 6.52 20.47 5.53
CA LYS A 65 6.17 21.86 5.92
C LYS A 65 5.53 22.56 4.72
N LYS A 66 4.25 22.96 4.84
CA LYS A 66 3.57 23.74 3.79
C LYS A 66 4.39 25.00 3.52
N ARG A 67 4.89 25.17 2.30
CA ARG A 67 5.63 26.36 1.86
C ARG A 67 4.63 27.50 1.58
N SER A 68 4.08 28.09 2.64
CA SER A 68 3.13 29.20 2.57
C SER A 68 3.77 30.54 2.18
N SER A 69 5.10 30.65 2.21
CA SER A 69 5.84 31.91 2.01
C SER A 69 6.31 32.19 0.57
N VAL A 70 5.87 31.42 -0.43
CA VAL A 70 6.25 31.67 -1.83
C VAL A 70 5.41 32.81 -2.41
N THR A 71 5.99 34.00 -2.52
CA THR A 71 5.35 35.22 -3.04
C THR A 71 5.53 35.44 -4.55
N LYS A 72 6.54 34.83 -5.18
CA LYS A 72 6.77 34.90 -6.64
C LYS A 72 6.55 33.54 -7.30
N GLU A 73 5.57 33.45 -8.21
CA GLU A 73 5.21 32.21 -8.91
C GLU A 73 6.33 31.68 -9.82
N CYS A 74 7.11 32.56 -10.45
CA CYS A 74 8.25 32.18 -11.30
C CYS A 74 9.54 31.85 -10.54
N SER A 75 9.53 31.90 -9.20
CA SER A 75 10.71 31.49 -8.41
C SER A 75 10.88 29.97 -8.45
N LYS A 76 12.09 29.47 -8.16
CA LYS A 76 12.33 28.02 -7.97
C LYS A 76 11.35 27.41 -6.94
N GLY A 77 11.00 28.18 -5.91
CA GLY A 77 10.00 27.78 -4.90
C GLY A 77 8.57 27.72 -5.45
N GLY A 78 8.22 28.61 -6.40
CA GLY A 78 6.92 28.63 -7.07
C GLY A 78 6.75 27.46 -8.04
N ILE A 79 7.77 27.20 -8.86
CA ILE A 79 7.81 26.02 -9.74
C ILE A 79 7.70 24.73 -8.93
N LEU A 80 8.45 24.62 -7.82
CA LEU A 80 8.39 23.45 -6.95
C LEU A 80 7.00 23.26 -6.30
N LYS A 81 6.34 24.36 -5.91
CA LYS A 81 4.97 24.32 -5.38
C LYS A 81 3.96 23.83 -6.42
N ILE A 82 4.14 24.19 -7.70
CA ILE A 82 3.31 23.70 -8.81
C ILE A 82 3.51 22.20 -9.00
N ILE A 83 4.77 21.73 -9.07
CA ILE A 83 5.11 20.31 -9.18
C ILE A 83 4.52 19.50 -8.00
N GLU A 84 4.64 20.00 -6.77
CA GLU A 84 4.06 19.35 -5.59
C GLU A 84 2.53 19.26 -5.67
N LYS A 85 1.86 20.29 -6.20
CA LYS A 85 0.42 20.30 -6.42
C LYS A 85 0.01 19.28 -7.48
N GLU A 86 0.77 19.16 -8.57
CA GLU A 86 0.52 18.16 -9.61
C GLU A 86 0.71 16.74 -9.11
N ILE A 87 1.78 16.47 -8.35
CA ILE A 87 2.02 15.17 -7.72
C ILE A 87 0.87 14.82 -6.76
N ALA A 88 0.46 15.75 -5.90
CA ALA A 88 -0.65 15.52 -4.96
C ALA A 88 -1.97 15.24 -5.68
N ASN A 89 -2.23 15.90 -6.81
CA ASN A 89 -3.40 15.61 -7.63
C ASN A 89 -3.31 14.22 -8.26
N LEU A 90 -2.16 13.85 -8.84
CA LEU A 90 -1.95 12.51 -9.42
C LEU A 90 -2.15 11.39 -8.39
N ASP A 91 -1.64 11.55 -7.18
CA ASP A 91 -1.78 10.57 -6.09
C ASP A 91 -3.25 10.39 -5.67
N ARG A 92 -4.02 11.48 -5.57
CA ARG A 92 -5.46 11.42 -5.33
C ARG A 92 -6.20 10.62 -6.40
N TRP A 93 -5.86 10.80 -7.68
CA TRP A 93 -6.46 10.04 -8.77
C TRP A 93 -6.09 8.55 -8.71
N GLN A 94 -4.85 8.22 -8.36
CA GLN A 94 -4.40 6.84 -8.17
C GLN A 94 -5.15 6.16 -7.02
N GLN A 95 -5.31 6.86 -5.89
CA GLN A 95 -6.04 6.35 -4.73
C GLN A 95 -7.52 6.16 -5.05
N LYS A 96 -8.15 7.14 -5.72
CA LYS A 96 -9.55 7.04 -6.16
C LYS A 96 -9.77 5.84 -7.08
N ALA A 97 -8.91 5.66 -8.08
CA ALA A 97 -9.00 4.52 -9.01
C ALA A 97 -8.80 3.16 -8.33
N ALA A 98 -8.00 3.11 -7.25
CA ALA A 98 -7.78 1.88 -6.50
C ALA A 98 -8.99 1.48 -5.62
N LEU A 99 -9.78 2.45 -5.15
CA LEU A 99 -10.89 2.24 -4.21
C LEU A 99 -12.26 2.16 -4.90
N GLU A 100 -12.46 2.89 -6.00
CA GLU A 100 -13.74 2.88 -6.70
C GLU A 100 -13.98 1.56 -7.42
N THR A 101 -15.13 0.94 -7.17
CA THR A 101 -15.60 -0.28 -7.85
C THR A 101 -16.93 0.00 -8.53
N PRO A 102 -16.94 0.49 -9.78
CA PRO A 102 -18.18 0.70 -10.53
C PRO A 102 -18.79 -0.64 -10.98
N ASP A 103 -20.10 -0.67 -11.20
CA ASP A 103 -20.84 -1.86 -11.67
C ASP A 103 -20.48 -2.28 -13.11
N ALA A 104 -19.83 -1.38 -13.86
CA ALA A 104 -19.43 -1.59 -15.24
C ALA A 104 -17.90 -1.72 -15.37
N PRO A 105 -17.39 -2.28 -16.49
CA PRO A 105 -15.95 -2.40 -16.73
C PRO A 105 -15.22 -1.06 -16.60
N GLN A 106 -14.24 -1.00 -15.72
CA GLN A 106 -13.45 0.21 -15.47
C GLN A 106 -12.14 0.20 -16.26
N ARG A 107 -11.84 1.31 -16.94
CA ARG A 107 -10.58 1.50 -17.68
C ARG A 107 -9.69 2.52 -16.97
N ILE A 108 -8.51 2.08 -16.54
CA ILE A 108 -7.49 2.94 -15.93
C ILE A 108 -6.43 3.33 -16.98
N ARG A 109 -6.33 4.63 -17.30
CA ARG A 109 -5.36 5.19 -18.27
C ARG A 109 -4.38 6.14 -17.60
N GLY A 110 -3.30 6.47 -18.30
CA GLY A 110 -2.37 7.55 -17.90
C GLY A 110 -1.01 7.44 -18.60
N LEU A 111 -0.09 8.34 -18.30
CA LEU A 111 1.26 8.36 -18.89
C LEU A 111 2.12 7.16 -18.45
N ALA A 112 3.20 6.86 -19.17
CA ALA A 112 4.23 5.92 -18.70
C ALA A 112 4.75 6.35 -17.31
N GLY A 113 5.06 5.40 -16.44
CA GLY A 113 5.54 5.67 -15.08
C GLY A 113 4.48 6.16 -14.07
N SER A 114 3.22 6.38 -14.49
CA SER A 114 2.13 6.82 -13.58
C SER A 114 1.59 5.73 -12.63
N GLY A 115 2.31 4.65 -12.40
CA GLY A 115 1.98 3.68 -11.34
C GLY A 115 0.73 2.81 -11.57
N LYS A 116 0.28 2.57 -12.80
CA LYS A 116 -0.94 1.74 -13.05
C LYS A 116 -0.86 0.35 -12.45
N THR A 117 0.29 -0.29 -12.55
CA THR A 117 0.55 -1.60 -11.94
C THR A 117 0.33 -1.55 -10.44
N VAL A 118 0.78 -0.47 -9.80
CA VAL A 118 0.62 -0.23 -8.36
C VAL A 118 -0.88 -0.04 -8.03
N VAL A 119 -1.60 0.74 -8.83
CA VAL A 119 -3.06 0.93 -8.66
C VAL A 119 -3.82 -0.39 -8.79
N LEU A 120 -3.49 -1.22 -9.80
CA LEU A 120 -4.13 -2.52 -9.99
C LEU A 120 -3.82 -3.49 -8.84
N ALA A 121 -2.56 -3.57 -8.40
CA ALA A 121 -2.17 -4.42 -7.28
C ALA A 121 -2.86 -3.99 -5.97
N ARG A 122 -2.90 -2.68 -5.71
CA ARG A 122 -3.60 -2.11 -4.55
C ARG A 122 -5.10 -2.42 -4.59
N LYS A 123 -5.72 -2.31 -5.76
CA LYS A 123 -7.13 -2.65 -5.94
C LYS A 123 -7.41 -4.14 -5.70
N ALA A 124 -6.57 -5.02 -6.23
CA ALA A 124 -6.73 -6.46 -6.01
C ALA A 124 -6.60 -6.83 -4.52
N ALA A 125 -5.61 -6.27 -3.81
CA ALA A 125 -5.48 -6.43 -2.36
C ALA A 125 -6.70 -5.88 -1.62
N HIS A 126 -7.17 -4.69 -2.00
CA HIS A 126 -8.32 -4.05 -1.37
C HIS A 126 -9.60 -4.87 -1.51
N LEU A 127 -9.88 -5.36 -2.72
CA LEU A 127 -11.05 -6.20 -3.00
C LEU A 127 -10.97 -7.53 -2.25
N HIS A 128 -9.78 -8.15 -2.19
CA HIS A 128 -9.59 -9.39 -1.43
C HIS A 128 -9.81 -9.20 0.08
N GLY A 129 -9.39 -8.05 0.63
CA GLY A 129 -9.63 -7.72 2.04
C GLY A 129 -11.09 -7.43 2.37
N GLN A 130 -11.82 -6.80 1.45
CA GLN A 130 -13.26 -6.52 1.63
C GLN A 130 -14.15 -7.74 1.37
N HIS A 131 -13.76 -8.61 0.44
CA HIS A 131 -14.51 -9.79 0.02
C HIS A 131 -13.59 -11.02 -0.04
N PRO A 132 -13.27 -11.63 1.12
CA PRO A 132 -12.33 -12.76 1.18
C PRO A 132 -12.80 -14.03 0.44
N ASP A 133 -14.11 -14.12 0.19
CA ASP A 133 -14.76 -15.23 -0.51
C ASP A 133 -14.63 -15.13 -2.03
N TRP A 134 -14.36 -13.95 -2.58
CA TRP A 134 -14.29 -13.70 -4.02
C TRP A 134 -13.06 -14.37 -4.65
N ASN A 135 -13.24 -14.90 -5.86
CA ASN A 135 -12.15 -15.37 -6.69
C ASN A 135 -11.69 -14.22 -7.60
N ILE A 136 -10.51 -13.66 -7.33
CA ILE A 136 -9.98 -12.49 -8.03
C ILE A 136 -8.82 -12.93 -8.92
N ALA A 137 -8.89 -12.65 -10.21
CA ALA A 137 -7.80 -12.93 -11.14
C ALA A 137 -7.13 -11.64 -11.62
N VAL A 138 -5.80 -11.58 -11.49
CA VAL A 138 -4.96 -10.47 -11.97
C VAL A 138 -4.07 -10.97 -13.09
N THR A 139 -4.28 -10.43 -14.30
CA THR A 139 -3.52 -10.83 -15.48
C THR A 139 -2.38 -9.89 -15.82
N TYR A 140 -1.34 -10.43 -16.43
CA TYR A 140 -0.16 -9.69 -16.88
C TYR A 140 0.32 -10.17 -18.25
N ASN A 141 1.15 -9.35 -18.89
CA ASN A 141 1.73 -9.65 -20.20
C ASN A 141 3.12 -10.33 -20.11
N THR A 142 4.01 -9.85 -19.24
CA THR A 142 5.39 -10.37 -19.14
C THR A 142 5.66 -11.08 -17.81
N ARG A 143 6.55 -12.09 -17.82
CA ARG A 143 6.91 -12.87 -16.61
C ARG A 143 7.54 -12.01 -15.50
N SER A 144 8.33 -11.00 -15.85
CA SER A 144 8.94 -10.09 -14.86
C SER A 144 7.89 -9.27 -14.10
N LEU A 145 6.80 -8.89 -14.78
CA LEU A 145 5.71 -8.13 -14.17
C LEU A 145 4.91 -8.98 -13.17
N CYS A 146 4.83 -10.30 -13.37
CA CYS A 146 4.15 -11.22 -12.46
C CYS A 146 4.72 -11.16 -11.04
N GLN A 147 6.04 -11.30 -10.91
CA GLN A 147 6.71 -11.28 -9.60
C GLN A 147 6.49 -9.96 -8.89
N GLN A 148 6.60 -8.84 -9.62
CA GLN A 148 6.35 -7.51 -9.08
C GLN A 148 4.90 -7.32 -8.62
N ILE A 149 3.92 -7.74 -9.42
CA ILE A 149 2.50 -7.66 -9.02
C ILE A 149 2.26 -8.48 -7.76
N LYS A 150 2.81 -9.71 -7.69
CA LYS A 150 2.64 -10.58 -6.51
C LYS A 150 3.17 -9.95 -5.24
N GLU A 151 4.37 -9.38 -5.30
CA GLU A 151 4.98 -8.69 -4.17
C GLU A 151 4.19 -7.42 -3.77
N LEU A 152 3.73 -6.64 -4.74
CA LEU A 152 2.89 -5.46 -4.49
C LEU A 152 1.56 -5.84 -3.84
N VAL A 153 0.87 -6.86 -4.35
CA VAL A 153 -0.39 -7.35 -3.78
C VAL A 153 -0.19 -7.80 -2.34
N ARG A 154 0.85 -8.62 -2.09
CA ARG A 154 1.19 -9.09 -0.73
C ARG A 154 1.41 -7.92 0.22
N ARG A 155 2.23 -6.96 -0.18
CA ARG A 155 2.54 -5.77 0.62
C ARG A 155 1.28 -4.95 0.92
N PHE A 156 0.47 -4.63 -0.09
CA PHE A 156 -0.74 -3.83 0.12
C PHE A 156 -1.80 -4.54 0.95
N TYR A 157 -1.89 -5.87 0.83
CA TYR A 157 -2.81 -6.65 1.65
C TYR A 157 -2.34 -6.68 3.11
N TYR A 158 -1.05 -6.91 3.36
CA TYR A 158 -0.47 -6.88 4.70
C TYR A 158 -0.61 -5.50 5.35
N ASP A 159 -0.37 -4.42 4.61
CA ASP A 159 -0.55 -3.04 5.08
C ASP A 159 -2.02 -2.75 5.50
N GLN A 160 -2.99 -3.51 4.96
CA GLN A 160 -4.42 -3.32 5.25
C GLN A 160 -4.98 -4.27 6.32
N CYS A 161 -4.56 -5.54 6.30
CA CYS A 161 -5.15 -6.60 7.11
C CYS A 161 -4.17 -7.22 8.12
N GLU A 162 -2.90 -6.85 8.09
CA GLU A 162 -1.81 -7.42 8.90
C GLU A 162 -1.67 -8.95 8.77
N ASP A 163 -2.09 -9.51 7.64
CA ASP A 163 -2.08 -10.95 7.35
C ASP A 163 -1.64 -11.21 5.90
N GLU A 164 -1.42 -12.48 5.54
CA GLU A 164 -1.13 -12.93 4.19
C GLU A 164 -2.40 -13.04 3.33
N PRO A 165 -2.35 -12.61 2.05
CA PRO A 165 -3.48 -12.83 1.14
C PRO A 165 -3.65 -14.31 0.84
N ASN A 166 -4.91 -14.74 0.71
CA ASN A 166 -5.23 -16.10 0.30
C ASN A 166 -4.95 -16.28 -1.20
N TRP A 167 -3.81 -16.91 -1.51
CA TRP A 167 -3.36 -17.16 -2.89
C TRP A 167 -4.22 -18.17 -3.67
N GLU A 168 -5.13 -18.89 -3.02
CA GLU A 168 -6.15 -19.72 -3.71
C GLU A 168 -7.26 -18.84 -4.31
N LYS A 169 -7.57 -17.73 -3.65
CA LYS A 169 -8.61 -16.77 -4.03
C LYS A 169 -8.09 -15.68 -4.95
N ILE A 170 -6.93 -15.09 -4.65
CA ILE A 170 -6.28 -14.09 -5.48
C ILE A 170 -5.22 -14.72 -6.40
N LYS A 171 -5.61 -14.96 -7.65
CA LYS A 171 -4.77 -15.64 -8.66
C LYS A 171 -4.07 -14.63 -9.56
N ILE A 172 -2.75 -14.66 -9.59
CA ILE A 172 -1.93 -13.85 -10.51
C ILE A 172 -1.44 -14.77 -11.63
N ILE A 173 -2.12 -14.74 -12.77
CA ILE A 173 -1.97 -15.71 -13.87
C ILE A 173 -1.86 -15.01 -15.23
N PRO A 174 -1.18 -15.58 -16.23
CA PRO A 174 -1.09 -14.97 -17.55
C PRO A 174 -2.48 -14.90 -18.22
N ALA A 175 -2.69 -13.92 -19.09
CA ALA A 175 -3.98 -13.76 -19.78
C ALA A 175 -4.27 -14.91 -20.75
N TRP A 176 -3.31 -15.23 -21.63
CA TRP A 176 -3.49 -16.27 -22.66
C TRP A 176 -3.18 -17.67 -22.11
N GLY A 177 -1.99 -17.82 -21.53
CA GLY A 177 -1.40 -19.14 -21.29
C GLY A 177 -0.49 -19.56 -22.43
N GLY A 178 0.41 -20.49 -22.13
CA GLY A 178 1.44 -21.00 -23.04
C GLY A 178 1.95 -22.32 -22.49
N ARG A 179 3.20 -22.34 -21.99
CA ARG A 179 3.71 -23.50 -21.23
C ARG A 179 3.02 -23.70 -19.88
N SER A 180 2.48 -22.63 -19.31
CA SER A 180 1.68 -22.63 -18.08
C SER A 180 0.26 -22.18 -18.40
N GLU A 181 -0.71 -22.66 -17.63
CA GLU A 181 -2.10 -22.22 -17.77
C GLU A 181 -2.24 -20.70 -17.58
N GLY A 182 -3.12 -20.10 -18.39
CA GLY A 182 -3.62 -18.74 -18.24
C GLY A 182 -5.15 -18.71 -18.21
N ILE A 183 -5.72 -17.50 -18.14
CA ILE A 183 -7.18 -17.34 -18.11
C ILE A 183 -7.84 -17.95 -19.34
N TYR A 184 -7.35 -17.64 -20.55
CA TYR A 184 -7.91 -18.18 -21.78
C TYR A 184 -7.87 -19.71 -21.80
N SER A 185 -6.74 -20.33 -21.46
CA SER A 185 -6.65 -21.79 -21.47
C SER A 185 -7.57 -22.44 -20.43
N GLN A 186 -7.75 -21.83 -19.26
CA GLN A 186 -8.68 -22.34 -18.25
C GLN A 186 -10.14 -22.25 -18.71
N VAL A 187 -10.51 -21.14 -19.35
CA VAL A 187 -11.85 -20.95 -19.92
C VAL A 187 -12.09 -21.92 -21.07
N ALA A 188 -11.13 -22.11 -21.98
CA ALA A 188 -11.23 -23.08 -23.07
C ALA A 188 -11.42 -24.51 -22.56
N ASN A 189 -10.61 -24.92 -21.58
CA ASN A 189 -10.74 -26.22 -20.92
C ASN A 189 -12.11 -26.40 -20.24
N TYR A 190 -12.63 -25.36 -19.58
CA TYR A 190 -13.97 -25.38 -18.98
C TYR A 190 -15.09 -25.67 -19.99
N TYR A 191 -14.95 -25.16 -21.21
CA TYR A 191 -15.87 -25.43 -22.32
C TYR A 191 -15.50 -26.67 -23.15
N ASN A 192 -14.52 -27.47 -22.72
CA ASN A 192 -13.99 -28.63 -23.46
C ASN A 192 -13.43 -28.28 -24.86
N ILE A 193 -12.95 -27.04 -25.03
CA ILE A 193 -12.28 -26.58 -26.25
C ILE A 193 -10.77 -26.73 -26.04
N GLN A 194 -10.08 -27.35 -27.00
CA GLN A 194 -8.62 -27.49 -26.94
C GLN A 194 -7.96 -26.10 -27.01
N PRO A 195 -7.22 -25.68 -25.97
CA PRO A 195 -6.61 -24.37 -25.93
C PRO A 195 -5.46 -24.29 -26.93
N VAL A 196 -5.43 -23.20 -27.70
CA VAL A 196 -4.40 -22.96 -28.71
C VAL A 196 -3.39 -21.95 -28.18
N THR A 197 -2.10 -22.24 -28.33
CA THR A 197 -1.05 -21.30 -27.94
C THR A 197 -1.07 -20.06 -28.82
N PHE A 198 -0.55 -18.93 -28.31
CA PHE A 198 -0.49 -17.70 -29.10
C PHE A 198 0.26 -17.88 -30.44
N SER A 199 1.30 -18.73 -30.46
CA SER A 199 2.06 -19.02 -31.68
C SER A 199 1.22 -19.75 -32.73
N GLU A 200 0.46 -20.77 -32.30
CA GLU A 200 -0.44 -21.52 -33.17
C GLU A 200 -1.61 -20.65 -33.65
N ALA A 201 -2.22 -19.86 -32.76
CA ALA A 201 -3.30 -18.95 -33.12
C ALA A 201 -2.84 -17.91 -34.15
N LYS A 202 -1.61 -17.39 -34.00
CA LYS A 202 -1.01 -16.48 -34.98
C LYS A 202 -0.79 -17.16 -36.35
N SER A 203 -0.42 -18.44 -36.35
CA SER A 203 -0.26 -19.21 -37.58
C SER A 203 -1.59 -19.53 -38.27
N LEU A 204 -2.63 -19.85 -37.49
CA LEU A 204 -3.93 -20.27 -38.01
C LEU A 204 -4.78 -19.10 -38.51
N TYR A 205 -4.75 -17.96 -37.80
CA TYR A 205 -5.70 -16.85 -38.04
C TYR A 205 -5.01 -15.55 -38.49
N GLY A 206 -3.68 -15.50 -38.49
CA GLY A 206 -2.93 -14.27 -38.76
C GLY A 206 -3.00 -13.25 -37.61
N LEU A 207 -2.19 -12.19 -37.71
CA LEU A 207 -2.03 -11.18 -36.66
C LEU A 207 -3.28 -10.31 -36.39
N MET A 208 -4.20 -10.22 -37.35
CA MET A 208 -5.40 -9.36 -37.24
C MET A 208 -6.63 -10.05 -36.63
N MET A 209 -6.67 -11.39 -36.60
CA MET A 209 -7.84 -12.15 -36.09
C MET A 209 -7.56 -12.87 -34.76
N SER A 210 -6.30 -12.95 -34.33
CA SER A 210 -5.94 -13.60 -33.06
C SER A 210 -6.44 -12.88 -31.80
N CYS A 211 -6.95 -11.64 -31.91
CA CYS A 211 -7.53 -10.89 -30.78
C CYS A 211 -9.07 -11.01 -30.68
N LYS A 212 -9.70 -11.81 -31.56
CA LYS A 212 -11.16 -12.04 -31.57
C LYS A 212 -11.59 -13.40 -30.97
N ILE A 213 -10.64 -14.15 -30.43
CA ILE A 213 -10.86 -15.45 -29.76
C ILE A 213 -10.93 -15.23 -28.26
#